data_AF-I1ZAL5-F1
#
_entry.id   AF-I1ZAL5-F1
#
_cell.length_a   1.000
_cell.length_b   1.000
_cell.length_c   1.000
_cell.angle_alpha   90.00
_cell.angle_beta   90.00
_cell.angle_gamma   90.00
#
_symmetry.space_group_name_H-M   'P 1'
#
loop_
_entity.id
_entity.type
_entity.pdbx_description
1 polymer ?
#
loop_
_entity_poly.entity_id
_entity_poly.type
_entity_poly.pdbx_seq_one_letter_code
_entity_poly.pdbx_strand_id
1 'polypeptide(L)'
;IMRPIANVVIALQRLKLTERVQSTEFSDQELFNIFIENVIEETIVINLNCSESKRYSLQDKVVQCTICDKSKRALVQREKFPLLLAFTL
;
A
#
# COMPACT_ATOMS: atom_id res chain seq x y z
N ILE A 1 17.72 10.71 3.39
CA ILE A 1 16.61 9.77 3.06
C ILE A 1 16.96 8.33 3.45
N MET A 2 18.15 7.78 3.17
CA MET A 2 18.48 6.36 3.48
C MET A 2 18.86 6.00 4.93
N ARG A 3 18.94 6.97 5.86
CA ARG A 3 19.43 6.74 7.23
C ARG A 3 18.52 5.79 8.05
N PRO A 4 17.17 5.87 7.99
CA PRO A 4 16.29 4.93 8.69
C PRO A 4 16.42 3.50 8.17
N ILE A 5 16.50 3.33 6.85
CA ILE A 5 16.66 2.01 6.21
C ILE A 5 17.99 1.37 6.60
N ALA A 6 19.08 2.15 6.57
CA ALA A 6 20.39 1.68 7.03
C ALA A 6 20.35 1.22 8.49
N ASN A 7 19.62 1.93 9.36
CA ASN A 7 19.47 1.54 10.76
C ASN A 7 18.70 0.21 10.92
N VAL A 8 17.69 -0.05 10.09
CA VAL A 8 16.95 -1.34 10.08
C VAL A 8 17.86 -2.49 9.65
N VAL A 9 18.62 -2.30 8.56
CA VAL A 9 19.58 -3.32 8.09
C VAL A 9 20.64 -3.62 9.16
N ILE A 10 21.19 -2.58 9.80
CA ILE A 10 22.18 -2.73 10.87
C ILE A 10 21.56 -3.43 12.10
N ALA A 11 20.34 -3.08 12.49
CA ALA A 11 19.65 -3.71 13.60
C ALA A 11 19.40 -5.21 13.35
N LEU A 12 18.98 -5.58 12.13
CA LEU A 12 18.77 -6.97 11.73
C LEU A 12 20.07 -7.77 11.67
N GLN A 13 21.17 -7.20 11.16
CA GLN A 13 22.48 -7.85 11.20
C GLN A 13 22.95 -8.12 12.63
N ARG A 14 22.68 -7.19 13.57
CA ARG A 14 22.99 -7.38 14.99
C ARG A 14 22.09 -8.44 15.64
N LEU A 15 20.83 -8.52 15.22
CA LEU A 15 19.89 -9.54 15.68
C LEU A 15 20.35 -10.95 15.28
N LYS A 16 20.87 -11.14 14.06
CA LYS A 16 21.45 -12.43 13.61
C LYS A 16 22.61 -12.93 14.46
N LEU A 17 23.34 -12.04 15.13
CA LEU A 17 24.45 -12.39 16.02
C LEU A 17 24.01 -12.72 17.45
N THR A 18 22.73 -12.52 17.75
CA THR A 18 22.14 -12.74 19.08
C THR A 18 21.33 -14.02 19.05
N GLU A 19 21.99 -15.15 18.81
CA GLU A 19 21.36 -16.48 18.84
C GLU A 19 20.74 -16.75 20.22
N ARG A 20 19.41 -16.62 20.32
CA ARG A 20 18.48 -17.38 21.22
C ARG A 20 17.11 -16.70 21.31
N VAL A 21 16.37 -16.60 20.21
CA VAL A 21 14.92 -16.34 20.30
C VAL A 21 14.18 -17.52 19.68
N GLN A 22 13.91 -18.54 20.49
CA GLN A 22 13.05 -19.67 20.11
C GLN A 22 11.56 -19.34 20.27
N SER A 23 11.05 -18.29 19.62
CA SER A 23 9.61 -18.00 19.70
C SER A 23 9.09 -17.06 18.61
N THR A 24 9.24 -17.42 17.34
CA THR A 24 8.33 -16.94 16.27
C THR A 24 8.09 -18.08 15.29
N GLU A 25 6.92 -18.10 14.66
CA GLU A 25 6.53 -19.04 13.58
C GLU A 25 7.51 -19.02 12.39
N PHE A 26 8.37 -18.00 12.35
CA PHE A 26 9.42 -17.79 11.36
C PHE A 26 10.79 -17.77 12.04
N SER A 27 11.77 -18.39 11.41
CA SER A 27 13.19 -18.27 11.75
C SER A 27 13.73 -16.86 11.48
N ASP A 28 14.84 -16.49 12.12
CA ASP A 28 15.51 -15.20 11.89
C ASP A 28 15.88 -14.96 10.42
N GLN A 29 16.17 -16.03 9.68
CA GLN A 29 16.47 -15.96 8.26
C GLN A 29 15.21 -15.67 7.41
N GLU A 30 14.06 -16.26 7.77
CA GLU A 30 12.79 -15.97 7.12
C GLU A 30 12.33 -14.54 7.40
N LEU A 31 12.44 -14.08 8.65
CA LEU A 31 12.17 -12.69 9.00
C LEU A 31 13.10 -11.73 8.24
N PHE A 32 14.40 -12.04 8.16
CA PHE A 32 15.35 -11.25 7.39
C PHE A 32 14.95 -11.14 5.92
N ASN A 33 14.55 -12.25 5.30
CA ASN A 33 14.10 -12.25 3.91
C ASN A 33 12.85 -11.36 3.73
N ILE A 34 11.86 -11.48 4.62
CA ILE A 34 10.63 -10.66 4.60
C ILE A 34 10.97 -9.16 4.73
N PHE A 35 11.83 -8.79 5.68
CA PHE A 35 12.22 -7.38 5.85
C PHE A 35 12.97 -6.83 4.65
N ILE A 36 13.86 -7.63 4.04
CA ILE A 36 14.62 -7.21 2.86
C ILE A 36 13.73 -7.08 1.62
N GLU A 37 12.80 -8.00 1.40
CA GLU A 37 11.82 -7.90 0.32
C GLU A 37 11.00 -6.59 0.44
N ASN A 38 10.50 -6.29 1.65
CA ASN A 38 9.76 -5.06 1.91
C ASN A 38 10.60 -3.79 1.71
N VAL A 39 11.87 -3.79 2.15
CA VAL A 39 12.78 -2.64 1.95
C VAL A 39 13.08 -2.41 0.46
N ILE A 40 13.26 -3.49 -0.31
CA ILE A 40 13.47 -3.41 -1.76
C ILE A 40 12.22 -2.84 -2.44
N GLU A 41 11.03 -3.35 -2.10
CA GLU A 41 9.77 -2.84 -2.63
C GLU A 41 9.58 -1.35 -2.31
N GLU A 42 9.78 -0.94 -1.06
CA GLU A 42 9.67 0.46 -0.65
C GLU A 42 10.68 1.37 -1.40
N THR A 43 11.90 0.89 -1.60
CA THR A 43 12.93 1.60 -2.37
C THR A 43 12.58 1.74 -3.86
N ILE A 44 11.95 0.72 -4.45
CA ILE A 44 11.45 0.76 -5.83
C ILE A 44 10.29 1.76 -5.95
N VAL A 45 9.34 1.71 -5.01
CA VAL A 45 8.17 2.61 -4.98
C VAL A 45 8.58 4.07 -4.78
N ILE A 46 9.56 4.36 -3.92
CA ILE A 46 10.09 5.73 -3.73
C ILE A 46 10.78 6.24 -5.01
N ASN A 47 11.38 5.36 -5.81
CA ASN A 47 12.00 5.72 -7.09
C ASN A 47 11.01 5.88 -8.25
N LEU A 48 9.73 5.52 -8.07
CA LEU A 48 8.65 5.96 -8.95
C LEU A 48 8.35 7.44 -8.68
N ASN A 49 9.30 8.30 -9.05
CA ASN A 49 9.00 9.70 -9.26
C ASN A 49 7.90 9.75 -10.33
N CYS A 50 6.68 10.06 -9.91
CA CYS A 50 5.59 10.45 -10.81
C CYS A 50 5.96 11.84 -11.38
N SER A 51 6.96 11.87 -12.27
CA SER A 51 7.52 13.06 -12.89
C SER A 51 6.63 13.59 -14.03
N GLU A 52 5.65 12.82 -14.47
CA GLU A 52 4.61 13.29 -15.37
C GLU A 52 3.43 13.79 -14.56
N SER A 53 3.20 15.11 -14.60
CA SER A 53 1.87 15.66 -14.35
C SER A 53 0.91 14.97 -15.32
N LYS A 54 0.17 13.95 -14.88
CA LYS A 54 -0.82 13.27 -15.73
C LYS A 54 -1.78 14.35 -16.25
N ARG A 55 -1.67 14.70 -17.54
CA ARG A 55 -2.54 15.68 -18.18
C ARG A 55 -3.79 14.96 -18.63
N TYR A 56 -4.89 15.22 -17.93
CA TYR A 56 -6.22 14.77 -18.34
C TYR A 56 -6.85 15.87 -19.18
N SER A 57 -7.34 15.54 -20.37
CA SER A 57 -8.28 16.38 -21.11
C SER A 57 -9.69 15.89 -20.79
N LEU A 58 -10.60 16.83 -20.53
CA LEU A 58 -12.02 16.51 -20.54
C LEU A 58 -12.36 16.08 -21.97
N GLN A 59 -12.85 14.85 -22.15
CA GLN A 59 -13.44 14.46 -23.42
C GLN A 59 -14.82 15.11 -23.53
N ASP A 60 -15.23 15.53 -24.73
CA ASP A 60 -16.51 16.22 -24.99
C ASP A 60 -17.77 15.39 -24.62
N LYS A 61 -17.58 14.14 -24.18
CA LYS A 61 -18.65 13.21 -23.82
C LYS A 61 -18.66 12.97 -22.31
N VAL A 62 -19.64 13.55 -21.64
CA VAL A 62 -20.00 13.16 -20.27
C VAL A 62 -20.96 11.98 -20.37
N VAL A 63 -20.57 10.83 -19.81
CA VAL A 63 -21.42 9.64 -19.73
C VAL A 63 -22.02 9.57 -18.33
N GLN A 64 -23.35 9.69 -18.25
CA GLN A 64 -24.06 9.41 -17.00
C GLN A 64 -24.13 7.89 -16.80
N CYS A 65 -23.62 7.41 -15.67
CA CYS A 65 -23.62 5.99 -15.32
C CYS A 65 -24.02 5.77 -13.87
N THR A 66 -24.42 4.53 -13.56
CA THR A 66 -24.65 4.05 -12.19
C THR A 66 -23.62 2.98 -11.88
N ILE A 67 -22.99 3.08 -10.71
CA ILE A 67 -22.00 2.10 -10.24
C ILE A 67 -22.68 1.21 -9.21
N CYS A 68 -22.57 -0.11 -9.40
CA CYS A 68 -23.13 -1.11 -8.48
C CYS A 68 -22.07 -2.09 -8.02
N ASP A 69 -22.22 -2.62 -6.80
CA ASP A 69 -21.40 -3.74 -6.31
C ASP A 69 -21.93 -5.11 -6.81
N LYS A 70 -21.23 -6.19 -6.45
CA LYS A 70 -21.62 -7.58 -6.80
C LYS A 70 -22.99 -7.98 -6.27
N SER A 71 -23.44 -7.32 -5.21
CA SER A 71 -24.74 -7.53 -4.56
C SER A 71 -25.84 -6.62 -5.14
N LYS A 72 -25.57 -5.93 -6.26
CA LYS A 72 -26.48 -5.00 -6.94
C LYS A 72 -26.86 -3.78 -6.10
N ARG A 73 -26.03 -3.38 -5.13
CA ARG A 73 -26.23 -2.14 -4.37
C ARG A 73 -25.62 -0.98 -5.14
N ALA A 74 -26.38 0.09 -5.32
CA ALA A 74 -25.95 1.28 -6.05
C ALA A 74 -25.09 2.20 -5.17
N LEU A 75 -24.06 2.81 -5.76
CA LEU A 75 -23.25 3.85 -5.13
C LEU A 75 -24.02 5.17 -5.13
N VAL A 76 -24.43 5.63 -3.95
CA VAL A 76 -25.20 6.87 -3.77
C VAL A 76 -24.50 7.81 -2.80
N GLN A 77 -24.68 9.11 -3.00
CA GLN A 77 -24.21 10.12 -2.05
C GLN A 77 -25.19 10.22 -0.88
N ARG A 78 -24.68 10.19 0.34
CA ARG A 78 -25.48 10.48 1.54
C ARG A 78 -25.84 11.96 1.55
N GLU A 79 -27.13 12.25 1.70
CA GLU A 79 -27.60 13.63 1.79
C GLU A 79 -26.86 14.40 2.88
N LYS A 80 -26.40 15.61 2.58
CA LYS A 80 -25.70 16.54 3.51
C LYS A 80 -24.33 16.08 4.01
N PHE A 81 -23.81 14.95 3.55
CA PHE A 81 -22.47 14.48 3.93
C PHE A 81 -21.62 14.14 2.69
N PRO A 82 -20.31 14.40 2.70
CA PRO A 82 -19.41 13.96 1.63
C PRO A 82 -19.07 12.47 1.78
N LEU A 83 -20.09 11.63 1.96
CA LEU A 83 -19.97 10.20 2.16
C LEU A 83 -20.74 9.46 1.07
N LEU A 84 -20.12 8.46 0.47
CA LEU A 84 -20.77 7.54 -0.46
C LEU A 84 -21.20 6.27 0.28
N LEU A 85 -22.37 5.75 -0.09
CA LEU A 85 -22.96 4.55 0.50
C LEU A 85 -23.31 3.56 -0.60
N ALA A 86 -23.22 2.27 -0.27
CA ALA A 86 -23.80 1.21 -1.07
C ALA A 86 -25.25 0.99 -0.59
N PHE A 87 -26.23 1.29 -1.44
CA PHE A 87 -27.64 1.27 -1.10
C PHE A 87 -28.42 0.27 -1.97
N THR A 88 -29.32 -0.49 -1.35
CA THR A 88 -30.28 -1.35 -2.07
C THR A 88 -31.55 -0.55 -2.28
N LEU A 89 -31.95 -0.36 -3.54
CA LEU A 89 -33.23 0.27 -3.89
C LEU A 89 -34.41 -0.61 -3.46
#